data_AF-A0A7H9ASZ6-F1
#
_entry.id   AF-A0A7H9ASZ6-F1
#
_cell.length_a   1.000
_cell.length_b   1.000
_cell.length_c   1.000
_cell.angle_alpha   90.00
_cell.angle_beta   90.00
_cell.angle_gamma   90.00
#
_symmetry.space_group_name_H-M   'P 1'
#
loop_
_entity.id
_entity.type
_entity.pdbx_description
1 polymer ?
#
loop_
_entity_poly.entity_id
_entity_poly.type
_entity_poly.pdbx_seq_one_letter_code
_entity_poly.pdbx_strand_id
1 'polypeptide(L)'
;MSNFFSTLKQMGVEQYGISILFDDETVSVSVLPKSSANDKALQSLKPLTLRGNVMEVDEKFFQILQKPLEQTKTLFRNTAAFEKSLQETEQKTQQAKKKKESASKKAIELKQLLKEKGFNPMTDHKKATDIANEILRIDPNHKEAQKVVKEMKAYESPNLFEQWK
;
A
#
# COMPACT_ATOMS: atom_id res chain seq x y z
N MET A 1 23.70 -28.93 26.00
CA MET A 1 22.25 -28.77 25.72
C MET A 1 22.10 -28.47 24.24
N SER A 2 21.26 -29.20 23.52
CA SER A 2 21.02 -29.00 22.09
C SER A 2 20.16 -27.75 21.88
N ASN A 3 20.72 -26.71 21.26
CA ASN A 3 20.04 -25.42 21.04
C ASN A 3 19.20 -25.39 19.76
N PHE A 4 18.69 -26.53 19.31
CA PHE A 4 18.15 -26.67 17.94
C PHE A 4 17.05 -25.65 17.61
N PHE A 5 15.96 -25.66 18.37
CA PHE A 5 14.83 -24.75 18.13
C PHE A 5 15.13 -23.29 18.46
N SER A 6 15.98 -23.05 19.47
CA SER A 6 16.43 -21.70 19.82
C SER A 6 17.23 -21.06 18.69
N THR A 7 18.14 -21.83 18.07
CA THR A 7 18.91 -21.38 16.91
C THR A 7 18.00 -21.14 15.71
N LEU A 8 17.05 -22.04 15.41
CA LEU A 8 16.07 -21.81 14.34
C LEU A 8 15.22 -20.55 14.57
N LYS A 9 14.83 -20.26 15.81
CA LYS A 9 14.10 -19.04 16.15
C LYS A 9 14.95 -17.78 15.92
N GLN A 10 16.23 -17.80 16.32
CA GLN A 10 17.18 -16.71 16.06
C GLN A 10 17.43 -16.53 14.54
N MET A 11 17.29 -17.61 13.78
CA MET A 11 17.29 -17.57 12.32
C MET A 11 16.03 -16.95 11.72
N GLY A 12 15.10 -16.35 12.46
CA GLY A 12 14.18 -15.30 11.97
C GLY A 12 13.34 -15.61 10.73
N VAL A 13 13.11 -16.88 10.41
CA VAL A 13 12.12 -17.34 9.42
C VAL A 13 10.91 -17.84 10.18
N GLU A 14 9.72 -17.55 9.69
CA GLU A 14 8.47 -17.86 10.37
C GLU A 14 8.12 -19.35 10.32
N GLN A 15 8.46 -20.03 9.22
CA GLN A 15 8.15 -21.45 9.03
C GLN A 15 9.29 -22.19 8.34
N TYR A 16 9.53 -23.43 8.77
CA TYR A 16 10.50 -24.35 8.14
C TYR A 16 9.80 -25.66 7.78
N GLY A 17 10.05 -26.18 6.58
CA GLY A 17 9.82 -27.59 6.24
C GLY A 17 11.13 -28.35 6.38
N ILE A 18 11.18 -29.36 7.24
CA ILE A 18 12.38 -30.17 7.45
C ILE A 18 12.03 -31.62 7.12
N SER A 19 12.79 -32.23 6.21
CA SER A 19 12.69 -33.64 5.86
C SER A 19 14.00 -34.34 6.18
N ILE A 20 13.94 -35.48 6.87
CA ILE A 20 15.12 -36.27 7.25
C ILE A 20 14.96 -37.66 6.65
N LEU A 21 15.99 -38.13 5.95
CA LEU A 21 16.09 -39.47 5.39
C LEU A 21 17.32 -40.16 6.02
N PHE A 22 17.11 -41.35 6.59
CA PHE A 22 18.17 -42.22 7.06
C PHE A 22 18.41 -43.33 6.03
N ASP A 23 19.67 -43.60 5.73
CA ASP A 23 20.14 -44.56 4.74
C ASP A 23 21.40 -45.24 5.29
N ASP A 24 21.19 -46.35 6.01
CA ASP A 24 22.17 -47.07 6.83
C ASP A 24 23.06 -46.15 7.68
N GLU A 25 24.31 -45.93 7.28
CA GLU A 25 25.29 -45.11 8.00
C GLU A 25 25.18 -43.60 7.67
N THR A 26 24.31 -43.22 6.73
CA THR A 26 24.16 -41.85 6.25
C THR A 26 22.79 -41.26 6.59
N VAL A 27 22.77 -39.94 6.78
CA VAL A 27 21.57 -39.14 6.96
C VAL A 27 21.57 -38.00 5.96
N SER A 28 20.42 -37.75 5.35
CA SER A 28 20.16 -36.58 4.50
C SER A 28 19.08 -35.72 5.14
N VAL A 29 19.39 -34.45 5.38
CA VAL A 29 18.45 -33.48 5.95
C VAL A 29 18.19 -32.38 4.92
N SER A 30 16.93 -32.16 4.59
CA SER A 30 16.49 -31.10 3.69
C SER A 30 15.70 -30.06 4.47
N VAL A 31 16.12 -28.80 4.41
CA VAL A 31 15.48 -27.67 5.09
C VAL A 31 14.99 -26.66 4.06
N LEU A 32 13.69 -26.37 4.08
CA LEU A 32 13.06 -25.40 3.21
C LEU A 32 12.43 -24.28 4.06
N PRO A 33 12.98 -23.06 4.05
CA PRO A 33 12.34 -21.91 4.67
C PRO A 33 11.06 -21.53 3.92
N LYS A 34 9.99 -21.26 4.65
CA LYS A 34 8.68 -20.81 4.13
C LYS A 34 8.31 -19.48 4.78
N SER A 35 7.64 -18.63 4.02
CA SER A 35 6.97 -17.43 4.53
C SER A 35 5.48 -17.54 4.22
N SER A 36 4.64 -16.94 5.08
CA SER A 36 3.19 -16.90 4.90
C SER A 36 2.75 -15.96 3.77
N ALA A 37 3.65 -15.13 3.25
CA ALA A 37 3.37 -14.29 2.09
C ALA A 37 3.26 -15.17 0.83
N ASN A 38 2.22 -14.94 0.02
CA ASN A 38 1.91 -15.65 -1.22
C ASN A 38 2.89 -15.27 -2.35
N ASP A 39 4.18 -15.30 -2.02
CA ASP A 39 5.25 -14.61 -2.70
C ASP A 39 5.88 -15.59 -3.70
N LYS A 40 5.71 -15.28 -5.00
CA LYS A 40 6.13 -16.15 -6.10
C LYS A 40 7.63 -16.44 -6.10
N ALA A 41 8.44 -15.56 -5.49
CA ALA A 41 9.88 -15.77 -5.33
C ALA A 41 10.21 -16.92 -4.37
N LEU A 42 9.25 -17.37 -3.56
CA LEU A 42 9.43 -18.44 -2.59
C LEU A 42 9.12 -19.81 -3.17
N GLN A 43 8.29 -19.88 -4.20
CA GLN A 43 8.02 -21.13 -4.90
C GLN A 43 9.23 -21.62 -5.72
N SER A 44 10.18 -20.73 -6.03
CA SER A 44 11.42 -21.07 -6.73
C SER A 44 12.59 -21.36 -5.77
N LEU A 45 12.41 -21.24 -4.45
CA LEU A 45 13.45 -21.58 -3.49
C LEU A 45 13.71 -23.09 -3.49
N LYS A 46 14.97 -23.46 -3.75
CA LYS A 46 15.41 -24.85 -3.63
C LYS A 46 15.59 -25.23 -2.16
N PRO A 47 15.23 -26.47 -1.76
CA PRO A 47 15.53 -26.97 -0.44
C PRO A 47 17.04 -27.00 -0.19
N LEU A 48 17.46 -26.66 1.02
CA LEU A 48 18.83 -26.80 1.48
C LEU A 48 19.04 -28.22 1.96
N THR A 49 19.73 -29.03 1.17
CA THR A 49 19.98 -30.43 1.51
C THR A 49 21.42 -30.64 1.97
N LEU A 50 21.56 -31.27 3.14
CA LEU A 50 22.82 -31.71 3.73
C LEU A 50 22.82 -33.24 3.79
N ARG A 51 23.93 -33.89 3.45
CA ARG A 51 24.12 -35.34 3.59
C ARG A 51 25.45 -35.62 4.26
N GLY A 52 25.48 -36.59 5.15
CA GLY A 52 26.69 -37.04 5.86
C GLY A 52 26.35 -38.19 6.79
N ASN A 53 27.27 -38.60 7.67
CA ASN A 53 26.89 -39.47 8.79
C ASN A 53 26.15 -38.67 9.87
N VAL A 54 25.50 -39.36 10.81
CA VAL A 54 24.68 -38.71 11.84
C VAL A 54 25.48 -37.71 12.68
N MET A 55 26.69 -38.08 13.12
CA MET A 55 27.53 -37.21 13.96
C MET A 55 27.99 -35.94 13.21
N GLU A 56 28.42 -36.10 11.96
CA GLU A 56 28.85 -34.97 11.14
C GLU A 56 27.71 -34.00 10.87
N VAL A 57 26.52 -34.54 10.62
CA VAL A 57 25.34 -33.71 10.42
C VAL A 57 25.00 -32.98 11.71
N ASP A 58 25.00 -33.62 12.87
CA ASP A 58 24.74 -32.95 14.15
C ASP A 58 25.70 -31.77 14.41
N GLU A 59 27.00 -31.93 14.11
CA GLU A 59 28.00 -30.88 14.32
C GLU A 59 27.91 -29.74 13.29
N LYS A 60 27.69 -30.09 12.02
CA LYS A 60 27.79 -29.15 10.90
C LYS A 60 26.45 -28.53 10.49
N PHE A 61 25.32 -29.08 10.95
CA PHE A 61 23.97 -28.68 10.52
C PHE A 61 23.77 -27.17 10.55
N PHE A 62 23.97 -26.54 11.71
CA PHE A 62 23.76 -25.10 11.85
C PHE A 62 24.84 -24.25 11.17
N GLN A 63 26.09 -24.73 11.14
CA GLN A 63 27.19 -24.01 10.47
C GLN A 63 26.91 -23.88 8.97
N ILE A 64 26.42 -24.96 8.36
CA ILE A 64 26.11 -24.99 6.92
C ILE A 64 24.79 -24.26 6.64
N LEU A 65 23.79 -24.36 7.51
CA LEU A 65 22.50 -23.70 7.30
C LEU A 65 22.51 -22.19 7.54
N GLN A 66 23.41 -21.67 8.37
CA GLN A 66 23.41 -20.25 8.72
C GLN A 66 23.56 -19.34 7.49
N LYS A 67 24.58 -19.60 6.66
CA LYS A 67 24.89 -18.75 5.51
C LYS A 67 23.79 -18.73 4.44
N PRO A 68 23.23 -19.87 4.00
CA PRO A 68 22.12 -19.88 3.04
C PRO A 68 20.83 -19.27 3.60
N LEU A 69 20.54 -19.47 4.89
CA LEU A 69 19.36 -18.87 5.51
C LEU A 69 19.49 -17.35 5.65
N GLU A 70 20.67 -16.81 5.95
CA GLU A 70 20.93 -15.36 5.93
C GLU A 70 20.74 -14.75 4.54
N GLN A 71 21.18 -15.43 3.49
CA GLN A 71 20.94 -15.00 2.11
C GLN A 71 19.44 -15.01 1.78
N THR A 72 18.72 -16.05 2.22
CA THR A 72 17.29 -16.16 1.97
C THR A 72 16.51 -15.08 2.73
N LYS A 73 16.87 -14.77 3.99
CA LYS A 73 16.31 -13.63 4.76
C LYS A 73 16.43 -12.31 4.02
N THR A 74 17.58 -12.06 3.39
CA THR A 74 17.81 -10.81 2.65
C THR A 74 16.87 -10.73 1.45
N LEU A 75 16.66 -11.84 0.74
CA LEU A 75 15.67 -11.94 -0.34
C LEU A 75 14.25 -11.69 0.18
N PHE A 76 13.82 -12.34 1.27
CA PHE A 76 12.50 -12.14 1.89
C PHE A 76 12.23 -10.68 2.26
N ARG A 77 13.21 -10.00 2.88
CA ARG A 77 13.07 -8.59 3.29
C ARG A 77 12.89 -7.66 2.09
N ASN A 78 13.62 -7.91 1.00
CA ASN A 78 13.51 -7.11 -0.21
C ASN A 78 12.15 -7.28 -0.89
N THR A 79 11.62 -8.52 -0.93
CA THR A 79 10.32 -8.75 -1.56
C THR A 79 9.15 -8.23 -0.73
N ALA A 80 9.16 -8.43 0.59
CA ALA A 80 8.12 -7.89 1.47
C ALA A 80 8.09 -6.34 1.43
N ALA A 81 9.26 -5.69 1.37
CA ALA A 81 9.34 -4.24 1.20
C ALA A 81 8.80 -3.79 -0.17
N PHE A 82 9.11 -4.54 -1.23
CA PHE A 82 8.60 -4.30 -2.57
C PHE A 82 7.07 -4.43 -2.66
N GLU A 83 6.49 -5.52 -2.15
CA GLU A 83 5.04 -5.73 -2.12
C GLU A 83 4.32 -4.64 -1.31
N LYS A 84 4.87 -4.26 -0.16
CA LYS A 84 4.32 -3.16 0.63
C LYS A 84 4.35 -1.84 -0.14
N SER A 85 5.46 -1.54 -0.82
CA SER A 85 5.56 -0.33 -1.65
C SER A 85 4.57 -0.34 -2.82
N LEU A 86 4.30 -1.52 -3.39
CA LEU A 86 3.34 -1.70 -4.48
C LEU A 86 1.93 -1.45 -3.97
N GLN A 87 1.53 -2.07 -2.85
CA GLN A 87 0.23 -1.86 -2.23
C GLN A 87 0.00 -0.39 -1.84
N GLU A 88 1.00 0.27 -1.24
CA GLU A 88 0.90 1.70 -0.91
C GLU A 88 0.73 2.57 -2.16
N THR A 89 1.44 2.22 -3.25
CA THR A 89 1.33 2.93 -4.54
C THR A 89 -0.03 2.70 -5.21
N GLU A 90 -0.55 1.47 -5.16
CA GLU A 90 -1.88 1.13 -5.66
C GLU A 90 -2.98 1.86 -4.87
N GLN A 91 -2.89 1.88 -3.54
CA GLN A 91 -3.84 2.61 -2.67
C GLN A 91 -3.82 4.11 -2.97
N LYS A 92 -2.63 4.73 -3.07
CA LYS A 92 -2.49 6.14 -3.45
C LYS A 92 -3.09 6.41 -4.82
N THR A 93 -2.88 5.52 -5.79
CA THR A 93 -3.43 5.64 -7.15
C THR A 93 -4.94 5.51 -7.18
N GLN A 94 -5.52 4.56 -6.43
CA GLN A 94 -6.97 4.41 -6.31
C GLN A 94 -7.61 5.61 -5.61
N GLN A 95 -6.96 6.15 -4.57
CA GLN A 95 -7.43 7.34 -3.86
C GLN A 95 -7.38 8.58 -4.77
N ALA A 96 -6.33 8.73 -5.57
CA ALA A 96 -6.22 9.81 -6.56
C ALA A 96 -7.31 9.70 -7.64
N LYS A 97 -7.60 8.49 -8.16
CA LYS A 97 -8.69 8.26 -9.11
C LYS A 97 -10.06 8.62 -8.53
N LYS A 98 -10.36 8.19 -7.29
CA LYS A 98 -11.63 8.52 -6.61
C LYS A 98 -11.80 10.03 -6.39
N LYS A 99 -10.73 10.74 -5.99
CA LYS A 99 -10.74 12.20 -5.86
C LYS A 99 -11.03 12.88 -7.20
N LYS A 100 -10.37 12.46 -8.27
CA LYS A 100 -10.57 13.01 -9.63
C LYS A 100 -11.99 12.78 -10.15
N GLU A 101 -12.56 11.59 -9.94
CA GLU A 101 -13.93 11.29 -10.36
C GLU A 101 -14.97 12.10 -9.56
N SER A 102 -14.77 12.24 -8.24
CA SER A 102 -15.64 13.04 -7.39
C SER A 102 -15.62 14.53 -7.78
N ALA A 103 -14.43 15.11 -8.00
CA ALA A 103 -14.30 16.49 -8.47
C ALA A 103 -14.97 16.68 -9.85
N SER A 104 -14.83 15.72 -10.76
CA SER A 104 -15.45 15.77 -12.09
C SER A 104 -16.98 15.77 -12.03
N LYS A 105 -17.59 14.89 -11.21
CA LYS A 105 -19.06 14.85 -11.04
C LYS A 105 -19.60 16.17 -10.50
N LYS A 106 -18.95 16.73 -9.46
CA LYS A 106 -19.34 18.02 -8.88
C LYS A 106 -19.13 19.19 -9.84
N ALA A 107 -18.10 19.16 -10.68
CA ALA A 107 -17.90 20.16 -11.73
C ALA A 107 -18.99 20.12 -12.81
N ILE A 108 -19.51 18.94 -13.15
CA ILE A 108 -20.65 18.79 -14.06
C ILE A 108 -21.92 19.35 -13.41
N GLU A 109 -22.16 19.02 -12.14
CA GLU A 109 -23.29 19.53 -11.35
C GLU A 109 -23.28 21.06 -11.27
N LEU A 110 -22.12 21.66 -10.96
CA LEU A 110 -21.95 23.10 -10.93
C LEU A 110 -22.29 23.75 -12.29
N LYS A 111 -21.80 23.16 -13.39
CA LYS A 111 -22.11 23.65 -14.75
C LYS A 111 -23.59 23.54 -15.10
N GLN A 112 -24.25 22.48 -14.66
CA GLN A 112 -25.68 22.29 -14.91
C GLN A 112 -26.50 23.31 -14.13
N LEU A 113 -26.19 23.51 -12.84
CA LEU A 113 -26.86 24.50 -12.00
C LEU A 113 -26.75 25.91 -12.61
N LEU A 114 -25.57 26.31 -13.07
CA LEU A 114 -25.36 27.64 -13.67
C LEU A 114 -26.04 27.82 -15.04
N LYS A 115 -26.32 26.74 -15.76
CA LYS A 115 -26.98 26.76 -17.07
C LYS A 115 -28.49 26.51 -17.00
N GLU A 116 -29.01 26.22 -15.82
CA GLU A 116 -30.44 26.00 -15.61
C GLU A 116 -31.21 27.29 -15.88
N LYS A 117 -32.27 27.24 -16.69
CA LYS A 117 -33.06 28.43 -17.09
C LYS A 117 -33.69 29.17 -15.91
N GLY A 118 -33.80 28.53 -14.74
CA GLY A 118 -34.32 29.11 -13.51
C GLY A 118 -33.27 29.56 -12.49
N PHE A 119 -31.97 29.46 -12.82
CA PHE A 119 -30.91 29.87 -11.89
C PHE A 119 -30.96 31.37 -11.63
N ASN A 120 -31.12 31.75 -10.36
CA ASN A 120 -31.09 33.15 -9.94
C ASN A 120 -29.95 33.39 -8.96
N PRO A 121 -28.91 34.15 -9.34
CA PRO A 121 -27.79 34.48 -8.45
C PRO A 121 -28.20 35.10 -7.12
N MET A 122 -29.31 35.87 -7.04
CA MET A 122 -29.76 36.44 -5.76
C MET A 122 -30.25 35.39 -4.76
N THR A 123 -30.79 34.26 -5.20
CA THR A 123 -31.38 33.23 -4.32
C THR A 123 -30.57 31.95 -4.28
N ASP A 124 -29.86 31.62 -5.36
CA ASP A 124 -29.14 30.36 -5.53
C ASP A 124 -27.61 30.49 -5.42
N HIS A 125 -27.07 31.70 -5.16
CA HIS A 125 -25.63 31.91 -4.93
C HIS A 125 -25.06 30.98 -3.87
N LYS A 126 -25.83 30.70 -2.81
CA LYS A 126 -25.41 29.81 -1.73
C LYS A 126 -25.16 28.38 -2.22
N LYS A 127 -26.11 27.83 -3.00
CA LYS A 127 -25.97 26.48 -3.58
C LYS A 127 -24.78 26.39 -4.53
N ALA A 128 -24.61 27.40 -5.39
CA ALA A 128 -23.47 27.45 -6.33
C ALA A 128 -22.12 27.55 -5.58
N THR A 129 -22.09 28.32 -4.50
CA THR A 129 -20.89 28.49 -3.65
C THR A 129 -20.56 27.22 -2.87
N ASP A 130 -21.57 26.51 -2.36
CA ASP A 130 -21.39 25.25 -1.64
C ASP A 130 -20.78 24.17 -2.56
N ILE A 131 -21.34 23.97 -3.76
CA ILE A 131 -20.81 23.00 -4.74
C ILE A 131 -19.39 23.39 -5.16
N ALA A 132 -19.13 24.68 -5.40
CA ALA A 132 -17.81 25.16 -5.76
C ALA A 132 -16.77 24.95 -4.63
N ASN A 133 -17.13 25.20 -3.37
CA ASN A 133 -16.28 24.93 -2.22
C ASN A 133 -16.00 23.43 -2.06
N GLU A 134 -16.98 22.56 -2.32
CA GLU A 134 -16.77 21.12 -2.30
C GLU A 134 -15.79 20.64 -3.38
N ILE A 135 -15.80 21.27 -4.57
CA ILE A 135 -14.79 21.01 -5.61
C ILE A 135 -13.42 21.47 -5.12
N LEU A 136 -13.31 22.68 -4.53
CA LEU A 136 -12.03 23.22 -4.04
C LEU A 136 -11.42 22.43 -2.88
N ARG A 137 -12.24 21.72 -2.09
CA ARG A 137 -11.75 20.79 -1.05
C ARG A 137 -11.07 19.55 -1.65
N ILE A 138 -11.38 19.20 -2.89
CA ILE A 138 -10.85 18.03 -3.60
C ILE A 138 -9.75 18.43 -4.59
N ASP A 139 -9.96 19.52 -5.30
CA ASP A 139 -9.04 20.16 -6.25
C ASP A 139 -8.96 21.68 -5.98
N PRO A 140 -8.05 22.12 -5.09
CA PRO A 140 -7.92 23.53 -4.69
C PRO A 140 -7.62 24.49 -5.84
N ASN A 141 -7.10 23.98 -6.96
CA ASN A 141 -6.70 24.77 -8.13
C ASN A 141 -7.78 24.80 -9.24
N HIS A 142 -8.99 24.33 -8.96
CA HIS A 142 -10.07 24.29 -9.94
C HIS A 142 -10.56 25.71 -10.32
N LYS A 143 -10.07 26.24 -11.44
CA LYS A 143 -10.29 27.63 -11.90
C LYS A 143 -11.75 28.06 -11.93
N GLU A 144 -12.64 27.17 -12.37
CA GLU A 144 -14.07 27.48 -12.52
C GLU A 144 -14.78 27.57 -11.17
N ALA A 145 -14.39 26.74 -10.21
CA ALA A 145 -14.95 26.79 -8.85
C ALA A 145 -14.47 28.04 -8.11
N GLN A 146 -13.18 28.41 -8.24
CA GLN A 146 -12.66 29.66 -7.69
C GLN A 146 -13.38 30.89 -8.26
N LYS A 147 -13.67 30.88 -9.56
CA LYS A 147 -14.39 31.95 -10.23
C LYS A 147 -15.83 32.06 -9.69
N VAL A 148 -16.54 30.94 -9.58
CA VAL A 148 -17.92 30.92 -9.03
C VAL A 148 -17.94 31.42 -7.59
N VAL A 149 -17.07 30.95 -6.71
CA VAL A 149 -17.02 31.45 -5.32
C VAL A 149 -16.79 32.96 -5.28
N LYS A 150 -15.91 33.49 -6.15
CA LYS A 150 -15.64 34.93 -6.23
C LYS A 150 -16.84 35.73 -6.75
N GLU A 151 -17.51 35.25 -7.79
CA GLU A 151 -18.68 35.90 -8.38
C GLU A 151 -19.90 35.83 -7.46
N MET A 152 -20.13 34.69 -6.80
CA MET A 152 -21.26 34.46 -5.91
C MET A 152 -21.14 35.21 -4.59
N LYS A 153 -19.92 35.47 -4.11
CA LYS A 153 -19.64 36.30 -2.92
C LYS A 153 -20.16 37.74 -3.04
N ALA A 154 -20.28 38.26 -4.26
CA ALA A 154 -20.87 39.58 -4.51
C ALA A 154 -22.37 39.63 -4.16
N TYR A 155 -23.05 38.48 -4.14
CA TYR A 155 -24.47 38.35 -3.80
C TYR A 155 -24.70 37.97 -2.32
N GLU A 156 -23.67 37.52 -1.59
CA GLU A 156 -23.70 37.29 -0.14
C GLU A 156 -23.59 38.59 0.68
N SER A 157 -23.07 39.68 0.10
CA SER A 157 -22.86 40.94 0.82
C SER A 157 -24.05 41.89 0.61
N PRO A 158 -24.85 42.20 1.64
CA PRO A 158 -25.98 43.13 1.51
C PRO A 158 -25.60 44.60 1.24
N ASN A 159 -24.30 44.96 1.27
CA ASN A 159 -23.86 46.36 1.27
C ASN A 159 -23.05 46.77 0.03
N LEU A 160 -23.56 46.49 -1.18
CA LEU A 160 -23.01 47.08 -2.41
C LEU A 160 -23.17 48.62 -2.47
N PHE A 161 -23.97 49.22 -1.57
CA PHE A 161 -24.30 50.65 -1.53
C PHE A 161 -23.64 51.45 -0.39
N GLU A 162 -22.81 50.85 0.47
CA GLU A 162 -22.13 51.61 1.53
C GLU A 162 -20.83 52.31 1.10
N GLN A 163 -20.40 52.16 -0.16
CA GLN A 163 -19.15 52.78 -0.65
C GLN A 163 -19.29 54.23 -1.14
N TRP A 164 -20.45 54.87 -0.96
CA TRP A 164 -20.70 56.27 -1.34
C TRP A 164 -21.29 57.11 -0.20
N LYS A 165 -20.79 56.92 1.03
CA LYS A 165 -21.17 57.73 2.20
C LYS A 165 -19.98 58.41 2.84
#